data_AF-A0A4Q8LSH7-F1
#
_entry.id   AF-A0A4Q8LSH7-F1
#
_cell.length_a   1.000
_cell.length_b   1.000
_cell.length_c   1.000
_cell.angle_alpha   90.00
_cell.angle_beta   90.00
_cell.angle_gamma   90.00
#
_symmetry.space_group_name_H-M   'P 1'
#
loop_
_entity.id
_entity.type
_entity.pdbx_description
1 polymer ?
#
loop_
_entity_poly.entity_id
_entity_poly.type
_entity_poly.pdbx_seq_one_letter_code
_entity_poly.pdbx_strand_id
1 'polypeptide(L)'
;MKARQVFIAGLLACAAFSSAAGGADLTQDDAALIGHIKATNEVFVKVLGPCTAEALSRGKASKFTYSGTCELNPLPDNSDCGSYKVTATGTVDTKTWATVRDLHLALQCSA
;
A
#
# COMPACT_ATOMS: atom_id res chain seq x y z
N MET A 1 -11.59 -58.99 -26.79
CA MET A 1 -12.07 -58.10 -25.71
C MET A 1 -10.90 -57.86 -24.77
N LYS A 2 -10.39 -56.62 -24.67
CA LYS A 2 -9.11 -56.28 -24.03
C LYS A 2 -9.42 -55.59 -22.69
N ALA A 3 -9.11 -56.25 -21.57
CA ALA A 3 -9.22 -55.69 -20.24
C ALA A 3 -8.19 -54.56 -20.07
N ARG A 4 -8.64 -53.37 -19.64
CA ARG A 4 -7.74 -52.28 -19.23
C ARG A 4 -7.86 -52.11 -17.72
N GLN A 5 -6.70 -52.22 -17.09
CA GLN A 5 -6.50 -52.22 -15.66
C GLN A 5 -6.77 -50.84 -15.06
N VAL A 6 -7.31 -50.90 -13.85
CA VAL A 6 -7.68 -49.80 -12.96
C VAL A 6 -6.43 -49.06 -12.50
N PHE A 7 -6.34 -47.75 -12.75
CA PHE A 7 -5.31 -46.90 -12.14
C PHE A 7 -5.82 -46.39 -10.78
N ILE A 8 -5.10 -46.77 -9.74
CA ILE A 8 -5.35 -46.45 -8.34
C ILE A 8 -5.04 -44.97 -8.08
N ALA A 9 -5.98 -44.30 -7.43
CA ALA A 9 -5.90 -42.93 -6.95
C ALA A 9 -4.78 -42.75 -5.92
N GLY A 10 -3.79 -41.91 -6.24
CA GLY A 10 -2.84 -41.38 -5.28
C GLY A 10 -3.32 -40.02 -4.78
N LEU A 11 -3.92 -39.99 -3.59
CA LEU A 11 -4.21 -38.77 -2.84
C LEU A 11 -2.89 -38.10 -2.44
N LEU A 12 -2.46 -37.10 -3.21
CA LEU A 12 -1.45 -36.12 -2.80
C LEU A 12 -2.07 -35.28 -1.67
N ALA A 13 -1.68 -35.58 -0.44
CA ALA A 13 -2.00 -34.77 0.72
C ALA A 13 -1.35 -33.39 0.55
N CYS A 14 -2.15 -32.38 0.21
CA CYS A 14 -1.78 -30.98 0.36
C CYS A 14 -1.56 -30.71 1.85
N ALA A 15 -0.30 -30.73 2.29
CA ALA A 15 0.08 -30.07 3.53
C ALA A 15 -0.15 -28.57 3.32
N ALA A 16 -1.35 -28.11 3.66
CA ALA A 16 -1.65 -26.70 3.77
C ALA A 16 -0.82 -26.16 4.93
N PHE A 17 0.37 -25.65 4.61
CA PHE A 17 1.07 -24.70 5.48
C PHE A 17 0.14 -23.48 5.59
N SER A 18 -0.73 -23.51 6.58
CA SER A 18 -1.45 -22.33 7.03
C SER A 18 -0.46 -21.47 7.80
N SER A 19 0.49 -20.87 7.08
CA SER A 19 1.05 -19.61 7.52
C SER A 19 -0.12 -18.63 7.51
N ALA A 20 -0.80 -18.51 8.66
CA ALA A 20 -1.50 -17.29 8.96
C ALA A 20 -0.45 -16.19 8.81
N ALA A 21 -0.42 -15.54 7.65
CA ALA A 21 0.36 -14.35 7.42
C ALA A 21 -0.25 -13.33 8.38
N GLY A 22 0.23 -13.33 9.62
CA GLY A 22 0.01 -12.22 10.53
C GLY A 22 0.59 -11.03 9.81
N GLY A 23 -0.30 -10.20 9.24
CA GLY A 23 0.12 -8.99 8.54
C GLY A 23 1.03 -8.17 9.45
N ALA A 24 1.92 -7.39 8.85
CA ALA A 24 2.82 -6.52 9.60
C ALA A 24 2.02 -5.63 10.56
N ASP A 25 2.52 -5.47 11.79
CA ASP A 25 1.87 -4.64 12.80
C ASP A 25 2.13 -3.15 12.48
N LEU A 26 1.12 -2.48 11.93
CA LEU A 26 1.17 -1.08 11.50
C LEU A 26 1.47 -0.11 12.65
N THR A 27 1.32 -0.54 13.91
CA THR A 27 1.68 0.28 15.08
C THR A 27 3.19 0.38 15.32
N GLN A 28 3.99 -0.49 14.68
CA GLN A 28 5.44 -0.60 14.88
C GLN A 28 6.22 -0.51 13.56
N ASP A 29 5.63 -0.94 12.44
CA ASP A 29 6.30 -0.99 11.15
C ASP A 29 5.90 0.19 10.26
N ASP A 30 6.83 1.12 10.08
CA ASP A 30 6.64 2.32 9.27
C ASP A 30 6.54 1.99 7.77
N ALA A 31 7.31 1.02 7.29
CA ALA A 31 7.28 0.63 5.88
C ALA A 31 5.93 -0.03 5.53
N ALA A 32 5.44 -0.90 6.42
CA ALA A 32 4.12 -1.49 6.28
C ALA A 32 3.01 -0.43 6.35
N LEU A 33 3.14 0.57 7.24
CA LEU A 33 2.16 1.65 7.34
C LEU A 33 2.15 2.54 6.09
N ILE A 34 3.31 2.91 5.54
CA ILE A 34 3.41 3.62 4.26
C ILE A 34 2.75 2.81 3.15
N GLY A 35 3.05 1.51 3.07
CA GLY A 35 2.44 0.60 2.10
C GLY A 35 0.91 0.55 2.23
N HIS A 36 0.41 0.43 3.46
CA HIS A 36 -1.03 0.44 3.76
C HIS A 36 -1.70 1.75 3.34
N ILE A 37 -1.10 2.91 3.67
CA ILE A 37 -1.61 4.23 3.29
C ILE A 37 -1.80 4.32 1.77
N LYS A 38 -0.77 3.94 1.01
CA LYS A 38 -0.79 4.00 -0.46
C LYS A 38 -1.77 3.01 -1.09
N ALA A 39 -1.93 1.83 -0.49
CA ALA A 39 -2.80 0.79 -1.02
C ALA A 39 -4.30 1.04 -0.73
N THR A 40 -4.62 1.80 0.32
CA THR A 40 -6.00 1.94 0.80
C THR A 40 -6.62 3.32 0.57
N ASN A 41 -5.81 4.36 0.37
CA ASN A 41 -6.32 5.68 0.06
C ASN A 41 -6.50 5.86 -1.46
N GLU A 42 -7.71 6.22 -1.89
CA GLU A 42 -8.05 6.26 -3.32
C GLU A 42 -7.20 7.25 -4.13
N VAL A 43 -6.75 8.35 -3.53
CA VAL A 43 -5.92 9.34 -4.23
C VAL A 43 -4.56 8.74 -4.55
N PHE A 44 -3.96 8.01 -3.62
CA PHE A 44 -2.71 7.28 -3.89
C PHE A 44 -2.89 6.21 -4.96
N VAL A 45 -4.02 5.49 -4.94
CA VAL A 45 -4.28 4.40 -5.90
C VAL A 45 -4.58 4.93 -7.30
N LYS A 46 -5.31 6.03 -7.43
CA LYS A 46 -5.88 6.47 -8.72
C LYS A 46 -5.19 7.69 -9.34
N VAL A 47 -4.58 8.56 -8.53
CA VAL A 47 -4.09 9.87 -8.98
C VAL A 47 -2.56 9.98 -8.89
N LEU A 48 -1.97 9.33 -7.90
CA LEU A 48 -0.54 9.42 -7.65
C LEU A 48 0.21 8.24 -8.27
N GLY A 49 1.37 8.55 -8.83
CA GLY A 49 2.35 7.58 -9.29
C GLY A 49 3.36 7.23 -8.20
N PRO A 50 4.56 6.77 -8.59
CA PRO A 50 5.67 6.56 -7.66
C PRO A 50 5.94 7.80 -6.79
N CYS A 51 6.27 7.56 -5.52
CA CYS A 51 6.64 8.60 -4.58
C CYS A 51 8.12 8.49 -4.21
N THR A 52 8.77 9.62 -4.00
CA THR A 52 10.16 9.76 -3.54
C THR A 52 10.21 10.66 -2.30
N ALA A 53 11.39 10.71 -1.66
CA ALA A 53 11.61 11.49 -0.43
C ALA A 53 10.55 11.22 0.65
N GLU A 54 10.17 9.94 0.78
CA GLU A 54 9.11 9.52 1.67
C GLU A 54 9.57 9.54 3.11
N ALA A 55 8.73 10.06 3.98
CA ALA A 55 8.95 10.09 5.42
C ALA A 55 7.65 9.81 6.16
N LEU A 56 7.78 9.15 7.31
CA LEU A 56 6.70 8.92 8.22
C LEU A 56 7.10 9.43 9.60
N SER A 57 6.18 10.14 10.25
CA SER A 57 6.32 10.59 11.62
C SER A 57 5.15 10.07 12.44
N ARG A 58 5.45 9.44 13.57
CA ARG A 58 4.44 8.98 14.54
C ARG A 58 4.18 10.06 15.57
N GLY A 59 2.90 10.36 15.79
CA GLY A 59 2.42 11.28 16.79
C GLY A 59 1.86 10.56 18.01
N LYS A 60 1.38 11.35 18.97
CA LYS A 60 0.64 10.85 20.14
C LYS A 60 -0.70 10.24 19.71
N ALA A 61 -1.25 9.36 20.55
CA ALA A 61 -2.58 8.76 20.36
C ALA A 61 -2.76 8.09 18.98
N SER A 62 -1.78 7.26 18.59
CA SER A 62 -1.76 6.51 17.32
C SER A 62 -1.82 7.36 16.05
N LYS A 63 -1.56 8.67 16.14
CA LYS A 63 -1.52 9.55 14.97
C LYS A 63 -0.28 9.28 14.14
N PHE A 64 -0.39 9.51 12.84
CA PHE A 64 0.75 9.55 11.93
C PHE A 64 0.68 10.76 11.00
N THR A 65 1.84 11.13 10.46
CA THR A 65 1.99 12.06 9.35
C THR A 65 2.95 11.43 8.34
N TYR A 66 2.45 11.19 7.14
CA TYR A 66 3.22 10.79 5.98
C TYR A 66 3.49 12.02 5.11
N SER A 67 4.70 12.09 4.54
CA SER A 67 5.03 13.06 3.50
C SER A 67 5.85 12.42 2.41
N GLY A 68 5.69 12.90 1.18
CA GLY A 68 6.49 12.47 0.04
C GLY A 68 6.29 13.38 -1.15
N THR A 69 7.07 13.17 -2.20
CA THR A 69 6.85 13.80 -3.51
C THR A 69 6.43 12.71 -4.49
N CYS A 70 5.20 12.77 -4.96
CA CYS A 70 4.61 11.73 -5.80
C CYS A 70 4.37 12.25 -7.21
N GLU A 71 4.75 11.46 -8.21
CA GLU A 71 4.45 11.77 -9.61
C GLU A 71 2.93 11.81 -9.86
N LEU A 72 2.50 12.53 -10.89
CA LEU A 72 1.11 12.45 -11.37
C LEU A 72 0.91 11.18 -12.20
N ASN A 73 -0.24 10.52 -12.02
CA ASN A 73 -0.61 9.35 -12.81
C ASN A 73 -2.06 9.44 -13.35
N PRO A 74 -2.27 9.45 -14.68
CA PRO A 74 -1.26 9.59 -15.71
C PRO A 74 -0.62 10.98 -15.67
N LEU A 75 0.63 11.08 -16.10
CA LEU A 75 1.28 12.37 -16.31
C LEU A 75 0.63 13.04 -17.54
N PRO A 76 0.06 14.25 -17.41
CA PRO A 76 -0.53 14.94 -18.57
C PRO A 76 0.55 15.36 -19.57
N ASP A 77 0.27 15.19 -20.86
CA ASP A 77 1.16 15.63 -21.94
C ASP A 77 1.41 17.16 -21.84
N ASN A 78 2.68 17.57 -21.96
CA ASN A 78 3.12 18.98 -21.89
C ASN A 78 2.80 19.68 -20.55
N SER A 79 2.70 18.93 -19.44
CA SER A 79 2.59 19.52 -18.11
C SER A 79 3.97 19.94 -17.60
N ASP A 80 4.15 21.24 -17.33
CA ASP A 80 5.28 21.74 -16.53
C ASP A 80 5.20 21.28 -15.07
N CYS A 81 4.09 20.63 -14.68
CA CYS A 81 3.81 20.14 -13.34
C CYS A 81 3.77 18.61 -13.31
N GLY A 82 4.89 17.98 -12.93
CA GLY A 82 5.05 16.53 -12.97
C GLY A 82 4.78 15.80 -11.65
N SER A 83 4.65 16.53 -10.54
CA SER A 83 4.49 15.89 -9.22
C SER A 83 3.67 16.72 -8.23
N TYR A 84 3.21 16.05 -7.17
CA TYR A 84 2.65 16.66 -5.97
C TYR A 84 3.61 16.46 -4.80
N LYS A 85 3.85 17.51 -4.02
CA LYS A 85 4.26 17.35 -2.62
C LYS A 85 3.03 16.94 -1.83
N VAL A 86 3.07 15.74 -1.27
CA VAL A 86 1.96 15.11 -0.56
C VAL A 86 2.23 15.16 0.94
N THR A 87 1.20 15.48 1.70
CA THR A 87 1.19 15.29 3.16
C THR A 87 -0.12 14.63 3.54
N ALA A 88 -0.05 13.47 4.18
CA ALA A 88 -1.21 12.74 4.67
C ALA A 88 -1.13 12.61 6.19
N THR A 89 -2.21 12.93 6.89
CA THR A 89 -2.29 12.70 8.34
C THR A 89 -3.43 11.74 8.66
N GLY A 90 -3.28 10.96 9.72
CA GLY A 90 -4.28 9.95 10.06
C GLY A 90 -4.03 9.28 11.39
N THR A 91 -4.72 8.16 11.59
CA THR A 91 -4.63 7.32 12.78
C THR A 91 -4.39 5.86 12.41
N VAL A 92 -3.53 5.18 13.16
CA VAL A 92 -3.47 3.72 13.19
C VAL A 92 -4.58 3.24 14.12
N ASP A 93 -5.67 2.75 13.54
CA ASP A 93 -6.88 2.40 14.29
C ASP A 93 -6.76 1.01 14.92
N THR A 94 -6.05 0.09 14.26
CA THR A 94 -5.73 -1.25 14.77
C THR A 94 -4.32 -1.67 14.33
N LYS A 95 -3.84 -2.82 14.82
CA LYS A 95 -2.55 -3.41 14.40
C LYS A 95 -2.43 -3.63 12.89
N THR A 96 -3.54 -3.77 12.17
CA THR A 96 -3.55 -4.10 10.74
C THR A 96 -4.35 -3.08 9.91
N TRP A 97 -4.78 -1.97 10.52
CA TRP A 97 -5.55 -0.95 9.83
C TRP A 97 -5.19 0.45 10.27
N ALA A 98 -5.02 1.34 9.30
CA ALA A 98 -4.87 2.76 9.49
C ALA A 98 -5.78 3.54 8.54
N THR A 99 -6.27 4.68 8.99
CA THR A 99 -7.14 5.57 8.21
C THR A 99 -6.46 6.91 8.01
N VAL A 100 -6.29 7.31 6.74
CA VAL A 100 -5.94 8.69 6.37
C VAL A 100 -7.16 9.57 6.61
N ARG A 101 -6.98 10.65 7.37
CA ARG A 101 -8.05 11.59 7.78
C ARG A 101 -7.97 12.91 7.04
N ASP A 102 -6.77 13.32 6.68
CA ASP A 102 -6.51 14.54 5.93
C ASP A 102 -5.41 14.26 4.90
N LEU A 103 -5.59 14.79 3.69
CA LEU A 103 -4.65 14.63 2.59
C LEU A 103 -4.49 15.98 1.88
N HIS A 104 -3.28 16.52 1.95
CA HIS A 104 -2.90 17.76 1.30
C HIS A 104 -1.98 17.47 0.12
N LEU A 105 -2.29 18.07 -1.03
CA LEU A 105 -1.55 17.97 -2.27
C LEU A 105 -1.13 19.37 -2.71
N ALA A 106 0.18 19.61 -2.80
CA ALA A 106 0.72 20.84 -3.35
C ALA A 106 1.41 20.53 -4.69
N LEU A 107 0.82 21.01 -5.79
CA LEU A 107 1.36 20.79 -7.14
C LEU A 107 2.77 21.41 -7.23
N GLN A 108 3.71 20.68 -7.83
CA GLN A 108 5.07 21.13 -8.07
C GLN A 108 5.26 21.29 -9.58
N CYS A 109 5.54 22.52 -10.01
CA CYS A 109 5.79 22.86 -11.40
C CYS A 109 7.23 23.34 -11.56
N SER A 110 7.92 22.90 -12.61
CA SER A 110 9.13 23.58 -13.05
C SER A 110 8.75 24.96 -13.59
N ALA A 111 9.52 25.98 -13.19
CA ALA A 111 9.37 27.34 -13.69
C ALA A 111 9.94 27.49 -15.10
#